data_AF-A0A8J7EJ76-F1
#
_entry.id   AF-A0A8J7EJ76-F1
#
_cell.length_a   1.000
_cell.length_b   1.000
_cell.length_c   1.000
_cell.angle_alpha   90.00
_cell.angle_beta   90.00
_cell.angle_gamma   90.00
#
_symmetry.space_group_name_H-M   'P 1'
#
loop_
_entity.id
_entity.type
_entity.pdbx_description
1 polymer ?
#
loop_
_entity_poly.entity_id
_entity_poly.type
_entity_poly.pdbx_seq_one_letter_code
_entity_poly.pdbx_strand_id
1 'polypeptide(L)'
;MVSSAVRSLTPWLPLESAALPGATASTLSNTVCRMASLAMEQPALEQVPAVAAALERLVEQSMALRSPTGGWPTNLPQTPENLGAYLSEETWELLDALEAAQSASPPATAPGLIPITVLVPHLLWMLASGGYEVMRLIEGVQASVAGPDGQGAAHIVRLVPVLMLTTEEARYALDLVTQSDPVPSLHLAETTDLRLLDNDLDNRSWRCQDLLEQVAQILSYAQPGLAPLLGDRCSVEALRPFQPWQPATLSLHLHLAQMAAPSQPRPSSSPVATPNALYLPPDETQRSRAEAGFTLDDFASTLIEDPGDATAGVLGNWLTFTDESWIQTFLSTYAQRAIAQNLLQIALAGSATSEQLRQREAFCNLITYTATDLVQGANGLFKHTFVHEPVLVADLWPRLRWYLAQSSERVMQLMGGVSAQVLPPGLGWQQGSLYLRPLMQLTTPHRSWILDLSRGRLLPTSPLALPTDAAVDIADAPWRNPLTVADLDALIDRDLGTSTPAIAAMRQGTPIHLHRLDADSGCQAGQLTLDWCFTLQTTL
;
A
#
# COMPACT_ATOMS: atom_id res chain seq x y z
N MET A 1 0.66 -9.18 4.99
CA MET A 1 -0.45 -8.32 5.48
C MET A 1 -1.87 -8.84 5.28
N VAL A 2 -2.11 -9.96 4.59
CA VAL A 2 -3.47 -10.44 4.24
C VAL A 2 -3.87 -11.70 5.03
N SER A 3 -3.07 -12.20 5.98
CA SER A 3 -3.48 -13.36 6.81
C SER A 3 -3.71 -12.96 8.26
N SER A 4 -2.83 -12.13 8.86
CA SER A 4 -3.04 -11.67 10.24
C SER A 4 -4.06 -10.53 10.37
N ALA A 5 -4.06 -9.55 9.44
CA ALA A 5 -5.08 -8.49 9.42
C ALA A 5 -6.46 -9.03 8.98
N VAL A 6 -6.47 -10.15 8.25
CA VAL A 6 -7.71 -10.82 7.79
C VAL A 6 -8.33 -11.69 8.88
N ARG A 7 -7.53 -12.24 9.82
CA ARG A 7 -8.07 -12.97 10.99
C ARG A 7 -8.76 -12.05 12.02
N SER A 8 -8.45 -10.75 12.06
CA SER A 8 -9.22 -9.76 12.82
C SER A 8 -10.52 -9.30 12.13
N LEU A 9 -10.77 -9.72 10.87
CA LEU A 9 -11.96 -9.35 10.07
C LEU A 9 -13.06 -10.43 10.08
N THR A 10 -12.88 -11.51 10.84
CA THR A 10 -13.82 -12.62 10.92
C THR A 10 -15.18 -12.35 11.60
N PRO A 11 -15.40 -11.31 12.47
CA PRO A 11 -16.70 -11.19 13.14
C PRO A 11 -17.77 -10.42 12.34
N TRP A 12 -17.50 -9.99 11.11
CA TRP A 12 -18.38 -9.06 10.36
C TRP A 12 -19.32 -9.73 9.35
N LEU A 13 -19.30 -11.05 9.23
CA LEU A 13 -20.25 -11.79 8.40
C LEU A 13 -21.49 -12.14 9.25
N PRO A 14 -22.72 -11.82 8.79
CA PRO A 14 -23.92 -12.41 9.36
C PRO A 14 -23.79 -13.93 9.32
N LEU A 15 -23.92 -14.60 10.47
CA LEU A 15 -23.75 -16.05 10.62
C LEU A 15 -24.81 -16.89 9.87
N GLU A 16 -25.75 -16.23 9.18
CA GLU A 16 -26.84 -16.86 8.45
C GLU A 16 -26.84 -16.38 7.01
N SER A 17 -26.09 -17.04 6.15
CA SER A 17 -26.34 -17.04 4.71
C SER A 17 -26.12 -18.46 4.19
N ALA A 18 -27.22 -19.04 3.74
CA ALA A 18 -27.40 -20.44 3.46
C ALA A 18 -26.41 -20.98 2.42
N ALA A 19 -25.87 -22.16 2.73
CA ALA A 19 -25.21 -23.03 1.78
C ALA A 19 -26.13 -23.36 0.60
N LEU A 20 -25.65 -23.14 -0.64
CA LEU A 20 -25.98 -23.83 -1.91
C LEU A 20 -25.07 -23.27 -3.04
N PRO A 21 -24.86 -24.02 -4.13
CA PRO A 21 -23.58 -24.67 -4.51
C PRO A 21 -22.43 -23.65 -4.81
N GLY A 22 -21.24 -23.68 -4.23
CA GLY A 22 -20.56 -24.67 -3.41
C GLY A 22 -19.04 -24.52 -3.60
N ALA A 23 -18.50 -23.40 -3.10
CA ALA A 23 -17.07 -23.06 -2.96
C ALA A 23 -16.31 -22.60 -4.23
N THR A 24 -16.74 -21.49 -4.86
CA THR A 24 -15.99 -20.94 -6.01
C THR A 24 -14.63 -20.40 -5.59
N ALA A 25 -14.57 -19.72 -4.43
CA ALA A 25 -13.33 -19.27 -3.81
C ALA A 25 -12.42 -20.44 -3.42
N SER A 26 -12.93 -21.48 -2.77
CA SER A 26 -12.13 -22.67 -2.43
C SER A 26 -11.58 -23.38 -3.67
N THR A 27 -12.40 -23.51 -4.72
CA THR A 27 -11.96 -24.10 -5.99
C THR A 27 -10.85 -23.25 -6.61
N LEU A 28 -11.03 -21.93 -6.63
CA LEU A 28 -10.05 -21.00 -7.21
C LEU A 28 -8.74 -20.99 -6.40
N SER A 29 -8.80 -20.97 -5.07
CA SER A 29 -7.63 -21.05 -4.19
C SER A 29 -6.81 -22.34 -4.39
N ASN A 30 -7.46 -23.44 -4.77
CA ASN A 30 -6.80 -24.71 -5.08
C ASN A 30 -6.43 -24.88 -6.57
N THR A 31 -6.56 -23.82 -7.38
CA THR A 31 -6.23 -23.84 -8.81
C THR A 31 -4.78 -23.43 -9.05
N VAL A 32 -4.15 -24.04 -10.06
CA VAL A 32 -2.83 -23.65 -10.57
C VAL A 32 -2.99 -23.10 -11.99
N CYS A 33 -2.40 -21.95 -12.25
CA CYS A 33 -2.38 -21.34 -13.58
C CYS A 33 -1.02 -21.53 -14.24
N ARG A 34 -1.00 -21.85 -15.53
CA ARG A 34 0.15 -21.67 -16.40
C ARG A 34 0.01 -20.31 -17.08
N MET A 35 0.87 -19.37 -16.71
CA MET A 35 0.82 -18.02 -17.22
C MET A 35 2.22 -17.41 -17.28
N ALA A 36 2.40 -16.38 -18.10
CA ALA A 36 3.58 -15.54 -17.99
C ALA A 36 3.65 -15.00 -16.56
N SER A 37 4.86 -14.93 -16.00
CA SER A 37 5.04 -14.19 -14.76
C SER A 37 4.48 -12.79 -14.97
N LEU A 38 3.57 -12.35 -14.11
CA LEU A 38 3.30 -10.92 -13.97
C LEU A 38 4.68 -10.27 -13.75
N ALA A 39 4.98 -9.12 -14.34
CA ALA A 39 6.31 -8.52 -14.21
C ALA A 39 6.53 -8.15 -12.73
N MET A 40 7.03 -9.12 -11.94
CA MET A 40 7.13 -9.08 -10.47
C MET A 40 8.41 -8.36 -10.02
N GLU A 41 9.37 -8.23 -10.94
CA GLU A 41 10.69 -7.67 -10.67
C GLU A 41 10.82 -6.32 -11.38
N GLN A 42 11.48 -5.39 -10.69
CA GLN A 42 11.88 -4.11 -11.24
C GLN A 42 12.58 -4.35 -12.58
N PRO A 43 12.22 -3.63 -13.65
CA PRO A 43 12.74 -3.95 -14.97
C PRO A 43 14.26 -3.83 -14.93
N ALA A 44 14.96 -4.92 -15.28
CA ALA A 44 16.43 -4.95 -15.35
C ALA A 44 17.00 -3.83 -16.23
N LEU A 45 16.18 -3.27 -17.12
CA LEU A 45 16.49 -2.10 -17.94
C LEU A 45 16.83 -0.85 -17.12
N GLU A 46 16.21 -0.64 -15.96
CA GLU A 46 16.54 0.50 -15.07
C GLU A 46 17.97 0.39 -14.52
N GLN A 47 18.49 -0.83 -14.37
CA GLN A 47 19.86 -1.07 -13.89
C GLN A 47 20.91 -0.83 -14.98
N VAL A 48 20.51 -0.63 -16.24
CA VAL A 48 21.42 -0.27 -17.32
C VAL A 48 21.83 1.20 -17.14
N PRO A 49 23.12 1.52 -16.93
CA PRO A 49 23.53 2.88 -16.56
C PRO A 49 23.10 3.98 -17.53
N ALA A 50 23.06 3.68 -18.85
CA ALA A 50 22.60 4.62 -19.86
C ALA A 50 21.10 4.92 -19.76
N VAL A 51 20.28 3.90 -19.46
CA VAL A 51 18.83 4.06 -19.27
C VAL A 51 18.56 4.82 -17.98
N ALA A 52 19.25 4.50 -16.89
CA ALA A 52 19.15 5.21 -15.61
C ALA A 52 19.47 6.70 -15.77
N ALA A 53 20.57 7.05 -16.46
CA ALA A 53 20.97 8.43 -16.68
C ALA A 53 19.98 9.21 -17.56
N ALA A 54 19.47 8.59 -18.64
CA ALA A 54 18.47 9.22 -19.49
C ALA A 54 17.14 9.44 -18.74
N LEU A 55 16.74 8.45 -17.93
CA LEU A 55 15.55 8.55 -17.07
C LEU A 55 15.69 9.67 -16.03
N GLU A 56 16.85 9.78 -15.39
CA GLU A 56 17.14 10.85 -14.43
C GLU A 56 16.98 12.24 -15.05
N ARG A 57 17.58 12.46 -16.24
CA ARG A 57 17.46 13.74 -16.97
C ARG A 57 16.02 14.05 -17.38
N LEU A 58 15.30 13.06 -17.89
CA LEU A 58 13.90 13.24 -18.29
C LEU A 58 13.03 13.68 -17.11
N VAL A 59 13.24 13.07 -15.94
CA VAL A 59 12.52 13.45 -14.71
C VAL A 59 12.94 14.83 -14.23
N GLU A 60 14.25 15.13 -14.20
CA GLU A 60 14.77 16.44 -13.79
C GLU A 60 14.14 17.56 -14.64
N GLN A 61 14.17 17.41 -15.96
CA GLN A 61 13.64 18.40 -16.89
C GLN A 61 12.12 18.53 -16.78
N SER A 62 11.40 17.42 -16.67
CA SER A 62 9.94 17.44 -16.48
C SER A 62 9.56 18.13 -15.17
N MET A 63 10.25 17.82 -14.07
CA MET A 63 10.03 18.47 -12.78
C MET A 63 10.36 19.96 -12.80
N ALA A 64 11.41 20.37 -13.53
CA ALA A 64 11.79 21.77 -13.68
C ALA A 64 10.74 22.56 -14.46
N LEU A 65 10.25 22.04 -15.58
CA LEU A 65 9.20 22.67 -16.40
C LEU A 65 7.88 22.84 -15.64
N ARG A 66 7.58 21.91 -14.75
CA ARG A 66 6.34 21.89 -13.97
C ARG A 66 6.43 22.62 -12.64
N SER A 67 7.63 22.97 -12.20
CA SER A 67 7.82 23.80 -11.02
C SER A 67 7.08 25.14 -11.18
N PRO A 68 6.43 25.67 -10.13
CA PRO A 68 5.87 27.01 -10.13
C PRO A 68 6.88 28.10 -10.50
N THR A 69 8.18 27.85 -10.28
CA THR A 69 9.29 28.75 -10.62
C THR A 69 9.92 28.46 -11.99
N GLY A 70 9.46 27.44 -12.71
CA GLY A 70 10.03 26.96 -13.97
C GLY A 70 9.81 27.88 -15.17
N GLY A 71 9.07 28.98 -14.99
CA GLY A 71 8.82 29.96 -16.05
C GLY A 71 7.84 29.48 -17.13
N TRP A 72 7.05 28.44 -16.85
CA TRP A 72 6.03 27.93 -17.77
C TRP A 72 5.03 29.03 -18.14
N PRO A 73 4.69 29.22 -19.44
CA PRO A 73 3.77 30.25 -19.86
C PRO A 73 2.40 30.09 -19.18
N THR A 74 1.93 31.13 -18.49
CA THR A 74 0.65 31.10 -17.73
C THR A 74 -0.58 30.94 -18.63
N ASN A 75 -0.43 31.19 -19.93
CA ASN A 75 -1.48 31.06 -20.94
C ASN A 75 -1.52 29.68 -21.63
N LEU A 76 -0.61 28.76 -21.30
CA LEU A 76 -0.54 27.43 -21.89
C LEU A 76 -0.80 26.36 -20.82
N PRO A 77 -1.85 25.52 -20.96
CA PRO A 77 -2.06 24.46 -19.99
C PRO A 77 -0.91 23.45 -20.05
N GLN A 78 -0.44 23.00 -18.88
CA GLN A 78 0.53 21.91 -18.79
C GLN A 78 -0.20 20.59 -19.10
N THR A 79 -0.34 20.25 -20.37
CA THR A 79 -0.84 18.93 -20.81
C THR A 79 0.34 18.10 -21.33
N PRO A 80 0.22 16.75 -21.38
CA PRO A 80 1.26 15.89 -21.96
C PRO A 80 1.71 16.33 -23.36
N GLU A 81 0.77 16.77 -24.19
CA GLU A 81 1.03 17.21 -25.57
C GLU A 81 1.83 18.52 -25.60
N ASN A 82 1.53 19.45 -24.70
CA ASN A 82 2.23 20.72 -24.60
C ASN A 82 3.62 20.55 -23.99
N LEU A 83 3.78 19.69 -22.97
CA LEU A 83 5.09 19.38 -22.38
C LEU A 83 5.97 18.58 -23.35
N GLY A 84 5.38 17.67 -24.13
CA GLY A 84 6.12 16.76 -25.00
C GLY A 84 7.05 17.47 -25.99
N ALA A 85 6.67 18.65 -26.47
CA ALA A 85 7.55 19.45 -27.34
C ALA A 85 8.85 19.91 -26.63
N TYR A 86 8.78 20.17 -25.32
CA TYR A 86 9.92 20.62 -24.51
C TYR A 86 10.73 19.46 -23.90
N LEU A 87 10.18 18.24 -23.90
CA LEU A 87 10.81 17.02 -23.39
C LEU A 87 11.28 16.09 -24.51
N SER A 88 11.16 16.52 -25.78
CA SER A 88 11.41 15.65 -26.92
C SER A 88 12.85 15.13 -26.95
N GLU A 89 13.84 15.97 -26.66
CA GLU A 89 15.26 15.57 -26.63
C GLU A 89 15.51 14.48 -25.58
N GLU A 90 15.09 14.70 -24.33
CA GLU A 90 15.26 13.74 -23.24
C GLU A 90 14.46 12.44 -23.46
N THR A 91 13.26 12.55 -24.04
CA THR A 91 12.45 11.39 -24.42
C THR A 91 13.16 10.56 -25.49
N TRP A 92 13.75 11.19 -26.51
CA TRP A 92 14.52 10.48 -27.53
C TRP A 92 15.82 9.87 -26.99
N GLU A 93 16.53 10.55 -26.07
CA GLU A 93 17.69 9.97 -25.37
C GLU A 93 17.30 8.67 -24.63
N LEU A 94 16.16 8.66 -23.93
CA LEU A 94 15.67 7.47 -23.24
C LEU A 94 15.27 6.35 -24.23
N LEU A 95 14.58 6.69 -25.32
CA LEU A 95 14.18 5.72 -26.34
C LEU A 95 15.40 5.06 -27.02
N ASP A 96 16.44 5.85 -27.34
CA ASP A 96 17.70 5.38 -27.92
C ASP A 96 18.45 4.45 -26.94
N ALA A 97 18.51 4.83 -25.65
CA ALA A 97 19.12 4.01 -24.61
C ALA A 97 18.38 2.66 -24.43
N LEU A 98 17.04 2.67 -24.51
CA LEU A 98 16.21 1.47 -24.44
C LEU A 98 16.40 0.56 -25.66
N GLU A 99 16.54 1.12 -26.87
CA GLU A 99 16.79 0.34 -28.08
C GLU A 99 18.17 -0.34 -28.04
N ALA A 100 19.19 0.40 -27.56
CA ALA A 100 20.53 -0.16 -27.35
C ALA A 100 20.53 -1.30 -26.30
N ALA A 101 19.76 -1.15 -25.22
CA ALA A 101 19.66 -2.16 -24.15
C ALA A 101 18.87 -3.42 -24.56
N GLN A 102 17.84 -3.29 -25.39
CA GLN A 102 17.03 -4.41 -25.87
C GLN A 102 17.84 -5.39 -26.75
N SER A 103 18.81 -4.88 -27.51
CA SER A 103 19.69 -5.70 -28.33
C SER A 103 20.56 -6.67 -27.53
N ALA A 104 20.65 -6.49 -26.20
CA ALA A 104 21.40 -7.32 -25.27
C ALA A 104 20.52 -8.21 -24.35
N SER A 105 19.19 -8.10 -24.42
CA SER A 105 18.29 -8.80 -23.50
C SER A 105 18.02 -10.27 -23.89
N PRO A 106 17.94 -11.20 -22.92
CA PRO A 106 17.60 -12.60 -23.18
C PRO A 106 16.13 -12.77 -23.62
N PRO A 107 15.77 -13.92 -24.25
CA PRO A 107 14.42 -14.17 -24.75
C PRO A 107 13.37 -14.23 -23.64
N ALA A 108 12.12 -13.95 -24.03
CA ALA A 108 10.93 -13.93 -23.16
C ALA A 108 10.86 -15.13 -22.20
N THR A 109 10.56 -14.84 -20.93
CA THR A 109 10.43 -15.82 -19.85
C THR A 109 9.33 -16.83 -20.19
N ALA A 110 9.66 -18.12 -20.16
CA ALA A 110 8.68 -19.20 -20.35
C ALA A 110 7.55 -19.10 -19.30
N PRO A 111 6.30 -19.45 -19.66
CA PRO A 111 5.19 -19.40 -18.72
C PRO A 111 5.43 -20.35 -17.54
N GLY A 112 5.31 -19.80 -16.33
CA GLY A 112 5.49 -20.52 -15.08
C GLY A 112 4.19 -21.18 -14.59
N LEU A 113 4.32 -22.17 -13.70
CA LEU A 113 3.20 -22.74 -12.97
C LEU A 113 3.04 -21.96 -11.66
N ILE A 114 1.91 -21.26 -11.51
CA ILE A 114 1.65 -20.34 -10.39
C ILE A 114 0.35 -20.79 -9.70
N PRO A 115 0.42 -21.29 -8.45
CA PRO A 115 -0.77 -21.50 -7.64
C PRO A 115 -1.48 -20.18 -7.33
N ILE A 116 -2.81 -20.16 -7.35
CA ILE A 116 -3.58 -18.95 -7.02
C ILE A 116 -3.25 -18.45 -5.60
N THR A 117 -3.04 -19.35 -4.64
CA THR A 117 -2.65 -18.99 -3.27
C THR A 117 -1.33 -18.22 -3.18
N VAL A 118 -0.40 -18.45 -4.12
CA VAL A 118 0.85 -17.68 -4.23
C VAL A 118 0.60 -16.33 -4.90
N LEU A 119 -0.35 -16.29 -5.83
CA LEU A 119 -0.71 -15.08 -6.58
C LEU A 119 -1.47 -14.05 -5.73
N VAL A 120 -2.32 -14.48 -4.78
CA VAL A 120 -3.15 -13.60 -3.93
C VAL A 120 -2.33 -12.53 -3.20
N PRO A 121 -1.31 -12.86 -2.37
CA PRO A 121 -0.53 -11.84 -1.66
C PRO A 121 0.21 -10.90 -2.60
N HIS A 122 0.64 -11.42 -3.76
CA HIS A 122 1.32 -10.64 -4.78
C HIS A 122 0.39 -9.63 -5.47
N LEU A 123 -0.81 -10.05 -5.87
CA LEU A 123 -1.82 -9.14 -6.45
C LEU A 123 -2.22 -8.04 -5.46
N LEU A 124 -2.40 -8.39 -4.19
CA LEU A 124 -2.71 -7.41 -3.16
C LEU A 124 -1.56 -6.45 -2.89
N TRP A 125 -0.31 -6.93 -2.95
CA TRP A 125 0.84 -6.05 -2.89
C TRP A 125 0.89 -5.10 -4.09
N MET A 126 0.69 -5.58 -5.32
CA MET A 126 0.67 -4.70 -6.49
C MET A 126 -0.45 -3.65 -6.36
N LEU A 127 -1.67 -4.06 -5.98
CA LEU A 127 -2.76 -3.11 -5.76
C LEU A 127 -2.42 -2.08 -4.68
N ALA A 128 -1.96 -2.51 -3.51
CA ALA A 128 -1.63 -1.62 -2.40
C ALA A 128 -0.43 -0.72 -2.71
N SER A 129 0.56 -1.21 -3.46
CA SER A 129 1.77 -0.45 -3.81
C SER A 129 1.57 0.50 -5.00
N GLY A 130 0.45 0.39 -5.73
CA GLY A 130 0.12 1.29 -6.83
C GLY A 130 -0.28 2.71 -6.39
N GLY A 131 -0.69 2.89 -5.14
CA GLY A 131 -0.99 4.20 -4.57
C GLY A 131 -1.40 4.11 -3.11
N TYR A 132 -1.08 5.15 -2.33
CA TYR A 132 -1.42 5.23 -0.92
C TYR A 132 -2.94 5.12 -0.70
N GLU A 133 -3.71 5.68 -1.60
CA GLU A 133 -5.16 5.84 -1.51
C GLU A 133 -5.86 4.57 -1.96
N VAL A 134 -5.26 3.84 -2.90
CA VAL A 134 -5.67 2.47 -3.21
C VAL A 134 -5.49 1.59 -1.98
N MET A 135 -4.33 1.67 -1.29
CA MET A 135 -4.14 0.95 -0.03
C MET A 135 -5.17 1.38 1.02
N ARG A 136 -5.40 2.68 1.23
CA ARG A 136 -6.41 3.18 2.19
C ARG A 136 -7.81 2.67 1.86
N LEU A 137 -8.20 2.70 0.58
CA LEU A 137 -9.48 2.15 0.14
C LEU A 137 -9.56 0.64 0.39
N ILE A 138 -8.49 -0.14 0.18
CA ILE A 138 -8.47 -1.58 0.51
C ILE A 138 -8.69 -1.81 2.02
N GLU A 139 -8.07 -0.97 2.87
CA GLU A 139 -8.22 -1.04 4.33
C GLU A 139 -9.61 -0.61 4.80
N GLY A 140 -10.26 0.28 4.05
CA GLY A 140 -11.53 0.90 4.38
C GLY A 140 -11.36 2.32 4.88
N VAL A 141 -12.13 3.24 4.31
CA VAL A 141 -12.12 4.68 4.63
C VAL A 141 -13.51 5.14 5.03
N GLN A 142 -13.60 6.19 5.84
CA GLN A 142 -14.91 6.79 6.10
C GLN A 142 -15.36 7.54 4.84
N ALA A 143 -16.60 7.28 4.41
CA ALA A 143 -17.21 7.97 3.31
C ALA A 143 -18.68 8.28 3.61
N SER A 144 -19.12 9.46 3.21
CA SER A 144 -20.55 9.80 3.13
C SER A 144 -21.09 9.22 1.84
N VAL A 145 -21.97 8.22 1.92
CA VAL A 145 -22.62 7.60 0.77
C VAL A 145 -24.03 8.17 0.64
N ALA A 146 -24.38 8.69 -0.53
CA ALA A 146 -25.70 9.25 -0.78
C ALA A 146 -26.78 8.15 -0.74
N GLY A 147 -27.72 8.27 0.19
CA GLY A 147 -28.91 7.44 0.21
C GLY A 147 -29.95 7.84 -0.83
N PRO A 148 -31.00 7.03 -1.05
CA PRO A 148 -32.09 7.34 -1.99
C PRO A 148 -32.83 8.66 -1.66
N ASP A 149 -32.81 9.10 -0.40
CA ASP A 149 -33.43 10.34 0.07
C ASP A 149 -32.48 11.57 0.01
N GLY A 150 -31.28 11.42 -0.57
CA GLY A 150 -30.29 12.49 -0.71
C GLY A 150 -29.54 12.88 0.57
N GLN A 151 -29.88 12.29 1.73
CA GLN A 151 -29.08 12.42 2.94
C GLN A 151 -27.93 11.41 2.89
N GLY A 152 -26.69 11.93 2.91
CA GLY A 152 -25.49 11.11 2.98
C GLY A 152 -25.30 10.53 4.39
N ALA A 153 -25.20 9.21 4.49
CA ALA A 153 -24.86 8.54 5.73
C ALA A 153 -23.37 8.17 5.73
N ALA A 154 -22.70 8.37 6.87
CA ALA A 154 -21.31 7.99 7.03
C ALA A 154 -21.19 6.47 7.17
N HIS A 155 -20.41 5.87 6.29
CA HIS A 155 -20.12 4.44 6.26
C HIS A 155 -18.63 4.20 6.08
N ILE A 156 -18.18 3.01 6.43
CA ILE A 156 -16.87 2.55 6.00
C ILE A 156 -17.05 1.98 4.58
N VAL A 157 -16.30 2.51 3.63
CA VAL A 157 -16.28 2.05 2.25
C VAL A 157 -14.92 1.45 1.95
N ARG A 158 -14.90 0.28 1.32
CA ARG A 158 -13.67 -0.44 0.97
C ARG A 158 -13.59 -0.79 -0.52
N LEU A 159 -12.39 -0.79 -1.07
CA LEU A 159 -12.09 -1.40 -2.36
C LEU A 159 -12.02 -2.92 -2.18
N VAL A 160 -12.84 -3.62 -2.95
CA VAL A 160 -12.93 -5.09 -2.98
C VAL A 160 -12.39 -5.58 -4.32
N PRO A 161 -11.10 -5.96 -4.38
CA PRO A 161 -10.52 -6.60 -5.54
C PRO A 161 -10.95 -8.07 -5.63
N VAL A 162 -11.68 -8.42 -6.68
CA VAL A 162 -12.21 -9.75 -6.95
C VAL A 162 -11.47 -10.37 -8.12
N LEU A 163 -10.73 -11.45 -7.85
CA LEU A 163 -10.10 -12.26 -8.88
C LEU A 163 -11.12 -13.23 -9.48
N MET A 164 -11.27 -13.20 -10.80
CA MET A 164 -12.19 -14.05 -11.53
C MET A 164 -11.45 -14.96 -12.51
N LEU A 165 -11.77 -16.25 -12.47
CA LEU A 165 -11.34 -17.23 -13.46
C LEU A 165 -12.55 -17.69 -14.28
N THR A 166 -12.54 -17.41 -15.57
CA THR A 166 -13.58 -17.83 -16.51
C THR A 166 -13.07 -18.97 -17.38
N THR A 167 -13.75 -20.11 -17.34
CA THR A 167 -13.58 -21.21 -18.30
C THR A 167 -14.78 -21.25 -19.25
N GLU A 168 -14.79 -22.18 -20.21
CA GLU A 168 -15.97 -22.40 -21.07
C GLU A 168 -17.19 -22.85 -20.27
N GLU A 169 -16.98 -23.59 -19.18
CA GLU A 169 -18.04 -24.25 -18.41
C GLU A 169 -18.53 -23.42 -17.21
N ALA A 170 -17.64 -22.62 -16.62
CA ALA A 170 -17.88 -22.03 -15.31
C ALA A 170 -17.13 -20.73 -15.10
N ARG A 171 -17.57 -19.97 -14.09
CA ARG A 171 -16.88 -18.79 -13.56
C ARG A 171 -16.65 -18.99 -12.08
N TYR A 172 -15.43 -18.69 -11.65
CA TYR A 172 -14.99 -18.74 -10.27
C TYR A 172 -14.56 -17.37 -9.81
N ALA A 173 -14.89 -16.99 -8.58
CA ALA A 173 -14.51 -15.70 -8.03
C ALA A 173 -13.89 -15.87 -6.64
N LEU A 174 -12.94 -15.00 -6.33
CA LEU A 174 -12.26 -14.92 -5.04
C LEU A 174 -12.11 -13.44 -4.70
N ASP A 175 -12.73 -13.01 -3.60
CA ASP A 175 -12.36 -11.74 -2.98
C ASP A 175 -10.95 -11.90 -2.41
N LEU A 176 -9.99 -11.13 -2.93
CA LEU A 176 -8.60 -11.27 -2.55
C LEU A 176 -8.37 -10.91 -1.07
N VAL A 177 -9.13 -9.94 -0.54
CA VAL A 177 -8.96 -9.43 0.83
C VAL A 177 -9.51 -10.43 1.84
N THR A 178 -10.73 -10.92 1.62
CA THR A 178 -11.38 -11.86 2.56
C THR A 178 -11.00 -13.32 2.30
N GLN A 179 -10.45 -13.61 1.11
CA GLN A 179 -10.16 -14.96 0.61
C GLN A 179 -11.40 -15.88 0.63
N SER A 180 -12.59 -15.28 0.49
CA SER A 180 -13.86 -15.98 0.41
C SER A 180 -14.60 -15.65 -0.89
N ASP A 181 -15.77 -16.27 -1.07
CA ASP A 181 -16.66 -15.89 -2.17
C ASP A 181 -17.04 -14.40 -2.01
N PRO A 182 -17.03 -13.60 -3.10
CA PRO A 182 -17.42 -12.20 -3.01
C PRO A 182 -18.88 -12.07 -2.60
N VAL A 183 -19.24 -10.93 -1.99
CA VAL A 183 -20.60 -10.65 -1.50
C VAL A 183 -21.18 -9.44 -2.27
N PRO A 184 -21.75 -9.65 -3.47
CA PRO A 184 -22.21 -8.55 -4.34
C PRO A 184 -23.28 -7.66 -3.72
N SER A 185 -24.05 -8.16 -2.75
CA SER A 185 -25.06 -7.37 -2.05
C SER A 185 -24.49 -6.22 -1.21
N LEU A 186 -23.19 -6.27 -0.89
CA LEU A 186 -22.49 -5.18 -0.20
C LEU A 186 -21.89 -4.16 -1.18
N HIS A 187 -21.86 -4.45 -2.49
CA HIS A 187 -21.23 -3.56 -3.46
C HIS A 187 -22.12 -2.33 -3.70
N LEU A 188 -21.49 -1.16 -3.72
CA LEU A 188 -22.13 0.09 -4.12
C LEU A 188 -22.44 0.05 -5.61
N ALA A 189 -23.59 0.60 -5.99
CA ALA A 189 -23.93 0.76 -7.40
C ALA A 189 -22.98 1.77 -8.07
N GLU A 190 -22.68 1.56 -9.34
CA GLU A 190 -21.78 2.43 -10.13
C GLU A 190 -22.24 3.90 -10.15
N THR A 191 -23.56 4.12 -10.07
CA THR A 191 -24.18 5.45 -10.05
C THR A 191 -24.26 6.09 -8.66
N THR A 192 -23.80 5.41 -7.61
CA THR A 192 -23.86 5.94 -6.25
C THR A 192 -22.86 7.07 -6.07
N ASP A 193 -23.33 8.21 -5.56
CA ASP A 193 -22.46 9.32 -5.17
C ASP A 193 -21.88 9.07 -3.77
N LEU A 194 -20.58 9.31 -3.62
CA LEU A 194 -19.85 9.18 -2.37
C LEU A 194 -18.85 10.32 -2.18
N ARG A 195 -18.57 10.65 -0.92
CA ARG A 195 -17.56 11.64 -0.55
C ARG A 195 -16.68 11.06 0.55
N LEU A 196 -15.37 10.99 0.33
CA LEU A 196 -14.43 10.52 1.34
C LEU A 196 -14.34 11.55 2.48
N LEU A 197 -14.31 11.07 3.72
CA LEU A 197 -14.34 11.90 4.93
C LEU A 197 -12.99 11.93 5.66
N ASP A 198 -12.04 11.08 5.26
CA ASP A 198 -10.69 11.07 5.81
C ASP A 198 -9.91 12.31 5.30
N ASN A 199 -9.28 13.06 6.20
CA ASN A 199 -8.68 14.37 5.93
C ASN A 199 -7.51 14.34 4.92
N ASP A 200 -6.91 13.16 4.73
CA ASP A 200 -5.75 12.93 3.88
C ASP A 200 -6.12 12.51 2.45
N LEU A 201 -7.42 12.39 2.14
CA LEU A 201 -7.98 12.00 0.84
C LEU A 201 -8.84 13.13 0.22
N ASP A 202 -9.17 13.02 -1.07
CA ASP A 202 -10.06 13.98 -1.74
C ASP A 202 -11.43 14.04 -1.03
N ASN A 203 -11.82 15.23 -0.59
CA ASN A 203 -13.16 15.45 -0.06
C ASN A 203 -14.17 15.85 -1.14
N ARG A 204 -13.81 15.79 -2.43
CA ARG A 204 -14.77 16.01 -3.52
C ARG A 204 -15.80 14.88 -3.59
N SER A 205 -16.95 15.21 -4.18
CA SER A 205 -17.99 14.23 -4.46
C SER A 205 -17.62 13.41 -5.70
N TRP A 206 -17.81 12.10 -5.60
CA TRP A 206 -17.48 11.12 -6.60
C TRP A 206 -18.69 10.30 -6.98
N ARG A 207 -18.82 9.93 -8.25
CA ARG A 207 -19.57 8.72 -8.59
C ARG A 207 -18.67 7.51 -8.34
N CYS A 208 -19.27 6.43 -7.85
CA CYS A 208 -18.57 5.17 -7.61
C CYS A 208 -17.79 4.71 -8.85
N GLN A 209 -18.41 4.76 -10.03
CA GLN A 209 -17.76 4.44 -11.30
C GLN A 209 -16.55 5.33 -11.58
N ASP A 210 -16.70 6.66 -11.50
CA ASP A 210 -15.61 7.61 -11.79
C ASP A 210 -14.40 7.38 -10.86
N LEU A 211 -14.66 7.07 -9.57
CA LEU A 211 -13.60 6.73 -8.63
C LEU A 211 -12.92 5.40 -8.98
N LEU A 212 -13.67 4.37 -9.37
CA LEU A 212 -13.12 3.08 -9.78
C LEU A 212 -12.31 3.18 -11.08
N GLU A 213 -12.78 3.96 -12.06
CA GLU A 213 -12.05 4.26 -13.30
C GLU A 213 -10.74 4.98 -13.00
N GLN A 214 -10.78 5.98 -12.12
CA GLN A 214 -9.58 6.68 -11.69
C GLN A 214 -8.59 5.76 -10.96
N VAL A 215 -9.07 4.89 -10.06
CA VAL A 215 -8.24 3.89 -9.37
C VAL A 215 -7.61 2.92 -10.37
N ALA A 216 -8.39 2.40 -11.32
CA ALA A 216 -7.89 1.51 -12.36
C ALA A 216 -6.82 2.18 -13.24
N GLN A 217 -7.01 3.47 -13.55
CA GLN A 217 -6.04 4.24 -14.32
C GLN A 217 -4.75 4.51 -13.54
N ILE A 218 -4.83 4.83 -12.23
CA ILE A 218 -3.62 4.95 -11.39
C ILE A 218 -2.87 3.62 -11.35
N LEU A 219 -3.58 2.51 -11.17
CA LEU A 219 -2.99 1.18 -11.13
C LEU A 219 -2.35 0.77 -12.45
N SER A 220 -2.92 1.13 -13.60
CA SER A 220 -2.32 0.79 -14.90
C SER A 220 -0.99 1.51 -15.12
N TYR A 221 -0.81 2.71 -14.57
CA TYR A 221 0.44 3.46 -14.63
C TYR A 221 1.45 3.01 -13.57
N ALA A 222 1.03 2.89 -12.32
CA ALA A 222 1.92 2.55 -11.21
C ALA A 222 2.25 1.06 -11.14
N GLN A 223 1.44 0.21 -11.77
CA GLN A 223 1.63 -1.25 -11.81
C GLN A 223 1.20 -1.80 -13.17
N PRO A 224 1.95 -1.52 -14.25
CA PRO A 224 1.62 -1.97 -15.60
C PRO A 224 1.47 -3.49 -15.72
N GLY A 225 2.08 -4.26 -14.82
CA GLY A 225 1.88 -5.72 -14.71
C GLY A 225 0.45 -6.13 -14.39
N LEU A 226 -0.37 -5.25 -13.80
CA LEU A 226 -1.80 -5.49 -13.54
C LEU A 226 -2.70 -5.22 -14.75
N ALA A 227 -2.23 -4.48 -15.77
CA ALA A 227 -3.07 -4.06 -16.89
C ALA A 227 -3.76 -5.24 -17.63
N PRO A 228 -3.09 -6.39 -17.90
CA PRO A 228 -3.75 -7.54 -18.51
C PRO A 228 -4.86 -8.16 -17.65
N LEU A 229 -4.80 -7.99 -16.33
CA LEU A 229 -5.81 -8.49 -15.40
C LEU A 229 -6.98 -7.51 -15.26
N LEU A 230 -6.70 -6.20 -15.20
CA LEU A 230 -7.70 -5.15 -15.03
C LEU A 230 -8.51 -4.87 -16.32
N GLY A 231 -7.89 -5.02 -17.50
CA GLY A 231 -8.51 -4.75 -18.80
C GLY A 231 -8.73 -6.00 -19.65
N ASP A 232 -7.70 -6.38 -20.41
CA ASP A 232 -7.77 -7.25 -21.59
C ASP A 232 -7.86 -8.76 -21.34
N ARG A 233 -8.23 -9.18 -20.12
CA ARG A 233 -8.48 -10.59 -19.79
C ARG A 233 -7.26 -11.48 -20.04
N CYS A 234 -6.45 -11.70 -19.01
CA CYS A 234 -5.24 -12.51 -19.09
C CYS A 234 -5.58 -13.98 -19.48
N SER A 235 -5.15 -14.40 -20.68
CA SER A 235 -5.30 -15.79 -21.11
C SER A 235 -4.32 -16.70 -20.37
N VAL A 236 -4.84 -17.77 -19.77
CA VAL A 236 -4.07 -18.73 -18.97
C VAL A 236 -4.52 -20.16 -19.31
N GLU A 237 -3.69 -21.15 -18.99
CA GLU A 237 -4.20 -22.52 -18.82
C GLU A 237 -4.40 -22.78 -17.33
N ALA A 238 -5.57 -23.26 -16.93
CA ALA A 238 -5.88 -23.53 -15.53
C ALA A 238 -5.97 -25.04 -15.27
N LEU A 239 -5.34 -25.49 -14.19
CA LEU A 239 -5.50 -26.81 -13.61
C LEU A 239 -6.37 -26.69 -12.36
N ARG A 240 -7.66 -26.96 -12.52
CA ARG A 240 -8.62 -27.01 -11.40
C ARG A 240 -8.54 -28.38 -10.70
N PRO A 241 -8.90 -28.48 -9.41
CA PRO A 241 -8.96 -29.76 -8.71
C PRO A 241 -9.77 -30.80 -9.50
N PHE A 242 -9.17 -31.98 -9.72
CA PHE A 242 -9.79 -33.11 -10.42
C PHE A 242 -10.16 -32.87 -11.89
N GLN A 243 -9.65 -31.81 -12.52
CA GLN A 243 -9.87 -31.49 -13.94
C GLN A 243 -8.54 -31.50 -14.70
N PRO A 244 -8.56 -31.73 -16.03
CA PRO A 244 -7.36 -31.54 -16.86
C PRO A 244 -7.02 -30.05 -17.00
N TRP A 245 -5.85 -29.76 -17.57
CA TRP A 245 -5.51 -28.40 -18.02
C TRP A 245 -6.55 -27.92 -19.04
N GLN A 246 -7.07 -26.72 -18.85
CA GLN A 246 -8.06 -26.12 -19.74
C GLN A 246 -7.71 -24.66 -20.02
N PRO A 247 -8.01 -24.16 -21.23
CA PRO A 247 -7.91 -22.74 -21.51
C PRO A 247 -8.88 -21.97 -20.61
N ALA A 248 -8.39 -20.88 -20.04
CA ALA A 248 -9.16 -20.03 -19.16
C ALA A 248 -8.74 -18.57 -19.32
N THR A 249 -9.52 -17.71 -18.70
CA THR A 249 -9.27 -16.28 -18.64
C THR A 249 -9.25 -15.85 -17.19
N LEU A 250 -8.18 -15.21 -16.76
CA LEU A 250 -8.03 -14.59 -15.46
C LEU A 250 -8.25 -13.08 -15.58
N SER A 251 -9.11 -12.52 -14.74
CA SER A 251 -9.35 -11.07 -14.67
C SER A 251 -9.49 -10.60 -13.22
N LEU A 252 -9.17 -9.33 -12.99
CA LEU A 252 -9.25 -8.67 -11.69
C LEU A 252 -10.29 -7.55 -11.79
N HIS A 253 -11.36 -7.67 -11.01
CA HIS A 253 -12.44 -6.70 -10.97
C HIS A 253 -12.38 -5.89 -9.68
N LEU A 254 -12.57 -4.59 -9.79
CA LEU A 254 -12.55 -3.68 -8.65
C LEU A 254 -13.97 -3.24 -8.34
N HIS A 255 -14.37 -3.35 -7.07
CA HIS A 255 -15.67 -2.88 -6.58
C HIS A 255 -15.48 -2.01 -5.34
N LEU A 256 -16.41 -1.11 -5.05
CA LEU A 256 -16.51 -0.48 -3.74
C LEU A 256 -17.63 -1.16 -2.96
N ALA A 257 -17.35 -1.55 -1.71
CA ALA A 257 -18.35 -2.17 -0.84
C ALA A 257 -18.59 -1.32 0.41
N GLN A 258 -19.86 -1.20 0.78
CA GLN A 258 -20.28 -0.59 2.02
C GLN A 258 -20.16 -1.59 3.16
N MET A 259 -19.52 -1.17 4.24
CA MET A 259 -19.34 -1.95 5.45
C MET A 259 -20.29 -1.48 6.54
N ALA A 260 -20.76 -2.42 7.35
CA ALA A 260 -21.50 -2.10 8.55
C ALA A 260 -20.63 -1.19 9.44
N ALA A 261 -21.12 0.01 9.73
CA ALA A 261 -20.48 0.85 10.72
C ALA A 261 -20.53 0.13 12.08
N PRO A 262 -19.46 0.13 12.89
CA PRO A 262 -19.54 -0.36 14.25
C PRO A 262 -20.68 0.38 14.95
N SER A 263 -21.62 -0.38 15.50
CA SER A 263 -22.72 0.15 16.30
C SER A 263 -22.13 1.04 17.38
N GLN A 264 -22.22 2.36 17.25
CA GLN A 264 -21.84 3.24 18.34
C GLN A 264 -22.66 2.81 19.56
N PRO A 265 -22.03 2.48 20.70
CA PRO A 265 -22.79 2.30 21.93
C PRO A 265 -23.47 3.64 22.20
N ARG A 266 -24.80 3.68 22.03
CA ARG A 266 -25.62 4.82 22.45
C ARG A 266 -25.21 5.14 23.89
N PRO A 267 -24.89 6.40 24.25
CA PRO A 267 -24.67 6.75 25.62
C PRO A 267 -25.97 6.47 26.38
N SER A 268 -26.00 5.36 27.11
CA SER A 268 -27.04 5.06 28.06
C SER A 268 -27.00 6.17 29.11
N SER A 269 -28.11 6.91 29.18
CA SER A 269 -28.44 7.86 30.24
C SER A 269 -27.85 7.45 31.60
N SER A 270 -27.15 8.40 32.23
CA SER A 270 -26.47 8.29 33.51
C SER A 270 -27.23 7.50 34.58
N PRO A 271 -26.49 6.78 35.44
CA PRO A 271 -26.85 6.70 36.84
C PRO A 271 -25.72 7.20 37.75
N VAL A 272 -26.07 8.24 38.50
CA VAL A 272 -25.73 8.53 39.90
C VAL A 272 -24.48 7.83 40.48
N ALA A 273 -23.49 8.66 40.83
CA ALA A 273 -22.32 8.29 41.60
C ALA A 273 -22.67 7.77 43.01
N THR A 274 -22.01 6.68 43.42
CA THR A 274 -21.78 6.32 44.82
C THR A 274 -20.29 6.02 45.04
N PRO A 275 -19.68 6.53 46.12
CA PRO A 275 -18.27 6.29 46.43
C PRO A 275 -18.07 5.11 47.41
N ASN A 276 -16.87 4.53 47.36
CA ASN A 276 -16.21 3.64 48.33
C ASN A 276 -16.39 2.11 48.21
N ALA A 277 -15.28 1.43 47.88
CA ALA A 277 -14.59 0.40 48.69
C ALA A 277 -13.45 -0.21 47.84
N LEU A 278 -12.18 0.19 48.00
CA LEU A 278 -11.14 -0.46 48.83
C LEU A 278 -11.05 -2.00 48.71
N TYR A 279 -9.99 -2.43 48.02
CA TYR A 279 -9.17 -3.64 48.20
C TYR A 279 -9.85 -4.95 48.65
N LEU A 280 -9.92 -5.92 47.74
CA LEU A 280 -9.86 -7.37 48.03
C LEU A 280 -8.98 -8.08 46.97
N PRO A 281 -8.25 -9.16 47.33
CA PRO A 281 -7.22 -9.84 46.52
C PRO A 281 -7.82 -10.82 45.49
N PRO A 282 -7.02 -11.40 44.56
CA PRO A 282 -7.56 -12.11 43.41
C PRO A 282 -7.96 -13.53 43.81
N ASP A 283 -9.18 -13.94 43.47
CA ASP A 283 -9.55 -15.34 43.44
C ASP A 283 -10.09 -15.70 42.05
N GLU A 284 -9.49 -16.76 41.54
CA GLU A 284 -9.61 -17.30 40.20
C GLU A 284 -11.03 -17.82 39.95
N THR A 285 -11.70 -17.23 38.96
CA THR A 285 -12.58 -17.99 38.05
C THR A 285 -12.33 -17.48 36.64
N GLN A 286 -11.19 -17.91 36.09
CA GLN A 286 -10.88 -17.84 34.68
C GLN A 286 -11.93 -18.66 33.92
N ARG A 287 -13.01 -18.00 33.48
CA ARG A 287 -13.79 -18.50 32.36
C ARG A 287 -12.89 -18.39 31.13
N SER A 288 -12.60 -19.54 30.54
CA SER A 288 -11.87 -19.71 29.28
C SER A 288 -12.40 -18.73 28.23
N ARG A 289 -11.68 -17.63 28.03
CA ARG A 289 -11.89 -16.69 26.93
C ARG A 289 -11.06 -17.24 25.78
N ALA A 290 -11.73 -17.96 24.88
CA ALA A 290 -11.14 -18.39 23.62
C ALA A 290 -10.66 -17.17 22.82
N GLU A 291 -9.54 -17.38 22.14
CA GLU A 291 -8.81 -16.51 21.23
C GLU A 291 -9.66 -15.42 20.56
N ALA A 292 -9.50 -14.18 21.00
CA ALA A 292 -9.95 -13.00 20.28
C ALA A 292 -8.72 -12.15 19.95
N GLY A 293 -8.36 -12.14 18.67
CA GLY A 293 -7.37 -11.22 18.13
C GLY A 293 -7.84 -9.77 18.23
N PHE A 294 -6.88 -8.86 18.30
CA PHE A 294 -7.06 -7.41 18.28
C PHE A 294 -8.15 -6.98 17.29
N THR A 295 -9.21 -6.32 17.75
CA THR A 295 -10.35 -5.91 16.90
C THR A 295 -10.24 -4.43 16.50
N LEU A 296 -10.99 -4.01 15.48
CA LEU A 296 -11.11 -2.58 15.15
C LEU A 296 -11.74 -1.77 16.31
N ASP A 297 -12.47 -2.43 17.21
CA ASP A 297 -12.94 -1.84 18.47
C ASP A 297 -11.79 -1.58 19.45
N ASP A 298 -10.67 -2.33 19.40
CA ASP A 298 -9.45 -1.99 20.13
C ASP A 298 -8.78 -0.72 19.55
N PHE A 299 -8.90 -0.46 18.25
CA PHE A 299 -8.42 0.78 17.61
C PHE A 299 -9.32 1.98 17.96
N ALA A 300 -10.65 1.81 17.92
CA ALA A 300 -11.61 2.85 18.31
C ALA A 300 -11.59 3.15 19.81
N SER A 301 -11.36 2.16 20.67
CA SER A 301 -11.17 2.38 22.11
C SER A 301 -9.86 3.09 22.44
N THR A 302 -8.80 2.96 21.62
CA THR A 302 -7.61 3.84 21.77
C THR A 302 -7.80 5.29 21.35
N LEU A 303 -8.92 5.63 20.72
CA LEU A 303 -9.31 7.03 20.47
C LEU A 303 -10.25 7.58 21.58
N ILE A 304 -10.76 6.73 22.47
CA ILE A 304 -11.81 7.07 23.44
C ILE A 304 -11.37 6.83 24.90
N GLU A 305 -10.28 6.11 25.15
CA GLU A 305 -9.69 6.02 26.50
C GLU A 305 -9.09 7.37 26.93
N ASP A 306 -9.62 7.87 28.05
CA ASP A 306 -9.33 9.09 28.79
C ASP A 306 -7.94 9.73 28.49
N PRO A 307 -7.87 10.95 27.93
CA PRO A 307 -6.61 11.64 27.58
C PRO A 307 -5.94 12.22 28.82
N GLY A 308 -5.64 11.37 29.80
CA GLY A 308 -4.75 11.67 30.91
C GLY A 308 -3.31 11.80 30.42
N ASP A 309 -2.95 13.00 29.96
CA ASP A 309 -1.61 13.60 29.89
C ASP A 309 -0.50 13.02 28.97
N ALA A 310 -0.61 11.82 28.38
CA ALA A 310 0.51 11.25 27.61
C ALA A 310 0.36 11.22 26.07
N THR A 311 -0.86 11.05 25.54
CA THR A 311 -1.11 10.70 24.13
C THR A 311 -1.78 11.80 23.29
N ALA A 312 -2.41 12.80 23.90
CA ALA A 312 -3.11 13.89 23.21
C ALA A 312 -2.21 14.97 22.56
N GLY A 313 -0.88 14.79 22.52
CA GLY A 313 0.05 15.93 22.29
C GLY A 313 0.82 15.99 20.97
N VAL A 314 1.10 14.88 20.28
CA VAL A 314 1.95 14.89 19.07
C VAL A 314 1.20 14.58 17.78
N LEU A 315 0.16 13.74 17.85
CA LEU A 315 -0.64 13.37 16.67
C LEU A 315 -1.41 14.55 16.10
N GLY A 316 -1.79 15.52 16.94
CA GLY A 316 -2.41 16.78 16.53
C GLY A 316 -1.43 17.82 15.99
N ASN A 317 -0.11 17.60 16.08
CA ASN A 317 0.86 18.58 15.59
C ASN A 317 1.04 18.44 14.08
N TRP A 318 1.42 19.55 13.45
CA TRP A 318 1.79 19.58 12.05
C TRP A 318 3.31 19.47 11.91
N LEU A 319 3.77 18.84 10.84
CA LEU A 319 5.18 18.61 10.55
C LEU A 319 5.52 19.14 9.16
N THR A 320 6.67 19.80 9.03
CA THR A 320 7.22 20.20 7.73
C THR A 320 8.64 19.66 7.61
N PHE A 321 8.95 19.03 6.49
CA PHE A 321 10.33 18.63 6.16
C PHE A 321 11.13 19.87 5.76
N THR A 322 12.36 20.01 6.26
CA THR A 322 13.18 21.20 6.03
C THR A 322 14.44 20.94 5.21
N ASP A 323 14.75 19.68 4.96
CA ASP A 323 15.86 19.28 4.10
C ASP A 323 15.43 19.27 2.64
N GLU A 324 15.71 20.36 1.92
CA GLU A 324 15.40 20.51 0.49
C GLU A 324 16.04 19.42 -0.37
N SER A 325 17.24 18.94 0.00
CA SER A 325 17.93 17.90 -0.75
C SER A 325 17.21 16.56 -0.63
N TRP A 326 16.79 16.20 0.59
CA TRP A 326 16.00 15.00 0.83
C TRP A 326 14.64 15.07 0.14
N ILE A 327 13.95 16.22 0.19
CA ILE A 327 12.66 16.44 -0.49
C ILE A 327 12.83 16.21 -2.00
N GLN A 328 13.85 16.81 -2.62
CA GLN A 328 14.06 16.68 -4.06
C GLN A 328 14.44 15.24 -4.45
N THR A 329 15.29 14.56 -3.67
CA THR A 329 15.62 13.15 -3.88
C THR A 329 14.37 12.27 -3.76
N PHE A 330 13.50 12.53 -2.78
CA PHE A 330 12.26 11.79 -2.61
C PHE A 330 11.34 11.89 -3.82
N LEU A 331 11.10 13.12 -4.30
CA LEU A 331 10.19 13.38 -5.43
C LEU A 331 10.73 12.82 -6.75
N SER A 332 12.01 13.05 -7.03
CA SER A 332 12.67 12.55 -8.25
C SER A 332 12.70 11.03 -8.29
N THR A 333 13.08 10.38 -7.20
CA THR A 333 13.09 8.90 -7.10
C THR A 333 11.70 8.32 -7.34
N TYR A 334 10.66 8.93 -6.76
CA TYR A 334 9.28 8.44 -6.95
C TYR A 334 8.83 8.57 -8.41
N ALA A 335 9.09 9.72 -9.05
CA ALA A 335 8.78 9.92 -10.46
C ALA A 335 9.57 8.97 -11.38
N GLN A 336 10.88 8.79 -11.12
CA GLN A 336 11.73 7.84 -11.84
C GLN A 336 11.16 6.43 -11.74
N ARG A 337 10.78 5.97 -10.55
CA ARG A 337 10.18 4.65 -10.35
C ARG A 337 8.88 4.46 -11.14
N ALA A 338 7.98 5.45 -11.14
CA ALA A 338 6.74 5.37 -11.89
C ALA A 338 6.97 5.23 -13.41
N ILE A 339 7.97 5.93 -13.96
CA ILE A 339 8.36 5.79 -15.36
C ILE A 339 9.07 4.44 -15.58
N ALA A 340 9.98 4.06 -14.68
CA ALA A 340 10.77 2.84 -14.74
C ALA A 340 9.88 1.60 -14.90
N GLN A 341 8.78 1.52 -14.15
CA GLN A 341 7.81 0.44 -14.23
C GLN A 341 7.23 0.25 -15.65
N ASN A 342 7.17 1.32 -16.45
CA ASN A 342 6.62 1.33 -17.80
C ASN A 342 7.68 1.14 -18.90
N LEU A 343 8.98 1.02 -18.56
CA LEU A 343 10.06 0.95 -19.56
C LEU A 343 9.89 -0.19 -20.56
N LEU A 344 9.38 -1.35 -20.13
CA LEU A 344 9.10 -2.46 -21.06
C LEU A 344 8.02 -2.09 -22.09
N GLN A 345 6.96 -1.38 -21.69
CA GLN A 345 5.93 -0.95 -22.63
C GLN A 345 6.44 0.15 -23.57
N ILE A 346 7.27 1.07 -23.06
CA ILE A 346 7.95 2.10 -23.86
C ILE A 346 8.94 1.47 -24.87
N ALA A 347 9.58 0.36 -24.46
CA ALA A 347 10.54 -0.40 -25.24
C ALA A 347 9.90 -1.25 -26.36
N LEU A 348 8.69 -1.78 -26.14
CA LEU A 348 8.01 -2.73 -27.04
C LEU A 348 7.60 -2.11 -28.38
N ALA A 349 8.57 -1.96 -29.29
CA ALA A 349 8.34 -1.87 -30.73
C ALA A 349 9.62 -2.28 -31.49
N GLY A 350 9.63 -3.48 -32.07
CA GLY A 350 10.63 -3.83 -33.09
C GLY A 350 10.45 -2.97 -34.35
N SER A 351 11.46 -2.96 -35.25
CA SER A 351 11.54 -2.20 -36.52
C SER A 351 10.37 -1.23 -36.77
N ALA A 352 10.36 -0.12 -36.03
CA ALA A 352 9.19 0.71 -35.91
C ALA A 352 9.01 1.58 -37.15
N THR A 353 7.79 1.61 -37.68
CA THR A 353 7.37 2.64 -38.64
C THR A 353 7.41 4.03 -37.99
N SER A 354 7.49 5.10 -38.80
CA SER A 354 7.46 6.48 -38.28
C SER A 354 6.24 6.78 -37.38
N GLU A 355 5.11 6.09 -37.60
CA GLU A 355 3.90 6.25 -36.79
C GLU A 355 4.04 5.59 -35.42
N GLN A 356 4.61 4.39 -35.36
CA GLN A 356 4.88 3.70 -34.10
C GLN A 356 5.87 4.46 -33.23
N LEU A 357 6.87 5.10 -33.83
CA LEU A 357 7.81 5.95 -33.11
C LEU A 357 7.11 7.16 -32.45
N ARG A 358 6.20 7.83 -33.16
CA ARG A 358 5.40 8.92 -32.58
C ARG A 358 4.49 8.44 -31.46
N GLN A 359 3.90 7.26 -31.59
CA GLN A 359 3.07 6.67 -30.54
C GLN A 359 3.90 6.35 -29.28
N ARG A 360 5.14 5.85 -29.45
CA ARG A 360 6.07 5.61 -28.33
C ARG A 360 6.48 6.90 -27.65
N GLU A 361 6.83 7.93 -28.41
CA GLU A 361 7.17 9.25 -27.88
C GLU A 361 5.98 9.83 -27.11
N ALA A 362 4.78 9.81 -27.69
CA ALA A 362 3.56 10.28 -27.03
C ALA A 362 3.26 9.51 -25.74
N PHE A 363 3.44 8.17 -25.74
CA PHE A 363 3.26 7.35 -24.56
C PHE A 363 4.32 7.65 -23.49
N CYS A 364 5.59 7.79 -23.86
CA CYS A 364 6.67 8.17 -22.94
C CYS A 364 6.41 9.53 -22.29
N ASN A 365 5.99 10.52 -23.09
CA ASN A 365 5.61 11.85 -22.60
C ASN A 365 4.39 11.79 -21.67
N LEU A 366 3.38 10.97 -21.99
CA LEU A 366 2.22 10.75 -21.12
C LEU A 366 2.63 10.15 -19.77
N ILE A 367 3.43 9.08 -19.76
CA ILE A 367 3.92 8.46 -18.52
C ILE A 367 4.75 9.44 -17.70
N THR A 368 5.63 10.21 -18.34
CA THR A 368 6.46 11.23 -17.68
C THR A 368 5.62 12.34 -17.07
N TYR A 369 4.61 12.81 -17.80
CA TYR A 369 3.64 13.78 -17.30
C TYR A 369 2.90 13.23 -16.07
N THR A 370 2.37 12.02 -16.16
CA THR A 370 1.63 11.39 -15.05
C THR A 370 2.53 11.18 -13.84
N ALA A 371 3.75 10.68 -14.03
CA ALA A 371 4.72 10.46 -12.95
C ALA A 371 5.07 11.77 -12.23
N THR A 372 5.30 12.85 -12.96
CA THR A 372 5.54 14.17 -12.36
C THR A 372 4.28 14.77 -11.74
N ASP A 373 3.09 14.44 -12.24
CA ASP A 373 1.83 14.96 -11.69
C ASP A 373 1.52 14.32 -10.34
N LEU A 374 1.87 13.05 -10.19
CA LEU A 374 1.77 12.35 -8.92
C LEU A 374 2.63 13.01 -7.83
N VAL A 375 3.78 13.60 -8.19
CA VAL A 375 4.70 14.20 -7.20
C VAL A 375 4.53 15.70 -6.98
N GLN A 376 4.24 16.46 -8.04
CA GLN A 376 4.16 17.94 -8.03
C GLN A 376 2.76 18.48 -8.31
N GLY A 377 1.81 17.64 -8.71
CA GLY A 377 0.48 18.07 -9.13
C GLY A 377 -0.33 18.68 -7.99
N ALA A 378 -0.81 19.91 -8.20
CA ALA A 378 -1.79 20.56 -7.33
C ALA A 378 -3.20 19.95 -7.44
N ASN A 379 -3.45 19.18 -8.51
CA ASN A 379 -4.78 18.69 -8.92
C ASN A 379 -4.93 17.16 -8.87
N GLY A 380 -4.04 16.46 -8.17
CA GLY A 380 -4.25 15.05 -7.89
C GLY A 380 -5.37 14.91 -6.88
N LEU A 381 -6.30 13.99 -7.10
CA LEU A 381 -7.27 13.52 -6.12
C LEU A 381 -6.69 13.31 -4.69
N PHE A 382 -5.38 13.18 -4.56
CA PHE A 382 -4.81 12.33 -3.54
C PHE A 382 -3.56 12.88 -2.86
N LYS A 383 -3.19 14.16 -3.05
CA LYS A 383 -2.04 14.82 -2.37
C LYS A 383 -0.90 13.83 -2.04
N HIS A 384 -0.40 13.07 -3.01
CA HIS A 384 0.38 11.85 -2.76
C HIS A 384 1.69 12.11 -2.00
N THR A 385 2.22 13.32 -2.12
CA THR A 385 3.44 13.75 -1.46
C THR A 385 3.11 14.50 -0.17
N PHE A 386 3.72 14.07 0.94
CA PHE A 386 3.56 14.70 2.26
C PHE A 386 4.66 15.74 2.55
N VAL A 387 5.50 16.05 1.55
CA VAL A 387 6.77 16.78 1.75
C VAL A 387 6.69 18.27 1.45
N HIS A 388 5.68 18.72 0.68
CA HIS A 388 5.55 20.12 0.25
C HIS A 388 4.73 21.00 1.20
N GLU A 389 3.76 20.42 1.89
CA GLU A 389 2.88 21.12 2.81
C GLU A 389 3.11 20.63 4.24
N PRO A 390 2.85 21.46 5.26
CA PRO A 390 2.69 20.95 6.60
C PRO A 390 1.71 19.78 6.61
N VAL A 391 2.11 18.65 7.19
CA VAL A 391 1.29 17.44 7.28
C VAL A 391 0.99 17.15 8.75
N LEU A 392 -0.26 16.80 9.05
CA LEU A 392 -0.63 16.36 10.39
C LEU A 392 0.13 15.07 10.71
N VAL A 393 0.70 14.94 11.92
CA VAL A 393 1.42 13.71 12.30
C VAL A 393 0.50 12.48 12.23
N ALA A 394 -0.79 12.65 12.53
CA ALA A 394 -1.82 11.62 12.35
C ALA A 394 -2.00 11.16 10.89
N ASP A 395 -1.73 12.03 9.92
CA ASP A 395 -1.84 11.74 8.48
C ASP A 395 -0.50 11.30 7.87
N LEU A 396 0.62 11.59 8.54
CA LEU A 396 1.96 11.21 8.10
C LEU A 396 2.26 9.72 8.33
N TRP A 397 1.91 9.20 9.51
CA TRP A 397 2.28 7.83 9.88
C TRP A 397 1.71 6.75 8.94
N PRO A 398 0.44 6.83 8.45
CA PRO A 398 -0.07 5.81 7.54
C PRO A 398 0.61 5.90 6.17
N ARG A 399 1.02 7.11 5.74
CA ARG A 399 1.80 7.31 4.51
C ARG A 399 3.19 6.70 4.62
N LEU A 400 3.91 6.94 5.72
CA LEU A 400 5.22 6.31 5.96
C LEU A 400 5.10 4.78 6.01
N ARG A 401 4.05 4.26 6.68
CA ARG A 401 3.74 2.82 6.66
C ARG A 401 3.55 2.31 5.23
N TRP A 402 2.81 3.03 4.40
CA TRP A 402 2.62 2.67 3.00
C TRP A 402 3.93 2.65 2.21
N TYR A 403 4.75 3.70 2.29
CA TYR A 403 6.04 3.74 1.59
C TYR A 403 6.97 2.58 1.99
N LEU A 404 6.94 2.16 3.27
CA LEU A 404 7.63 0.95 3.72
C LEU A 404 7.05 -0.30 3.05
N ALA A 405 5.73 -0.49 3.09
CA ALA A 405 5.07 -1.63 2.45
C ALA A 405 5.24 -1.67 0.92
N GLN A 406 5.35 -0.51 0.27
CA GLN A 406 5.55 -0.35 -1.17
C GLN A 406 6.94 -0.81 -1.63
N SER A 407 7.93 -0.86 -0.73
CA SER A 407 9.31 -1.18 -1.07
C SER A 407 9.48 -2.61 -1.60
N SER A 408 8.81 -3.59 -0.99
CA SER A 408 8.75 -4.96 -1.50
C SER A 408 7.57 -5.73 -0.91
N GLU A 409 7.13 -6.76 -1.64
CA GLU A 409 6.11 -7.69 -1.13
C GLU A 409 6.55 -8.31 0.20
N ARG A 410 7.83 -8.62 0.35
CA ARG A 410 8.40 -9.18 1.58
C ARG A 410 8.23 -8.28 2.78
N VAL A 411 8.52 -6.98 2.63
CA VAL A 411 8.31 -5.98 3.68
C VAL A 411 6.82 -5.94 4.04
N MET A 412 5.93 -5.92 3.04
CA MET A 412 4.49 -5.96 3.25
C MET A 412 4.02 -7.26 3.94
N GLN A 413 4.62 -8.41 3.62
CA GLN A 413 4.31 -9.68 4.27
C GLN A 413 4.70 -9.64 5.75
N LEU A 414 5.94 -9.27 6.06
CA LEU A 414 6.47 -9.17 7.42
C LEU A 414 5.72 -8.15 8.28
N MET A 415 5.40 -6.97 7.77
CA MET A 415 4.58 -5.99 8.49
C MET A 415 3.21 -6.54 8.90
N GLY A 416 2.76 -7.54 8.15
CA GLY A 416 1.49 -8.19 8.35
C GLY A 416 1.51 -9.49 9.11
N GLY A 417 2.66 -9.90 9.63
CA GLY A 417 2.82 -11.20 10.26
C GLY A 417 3.00 -12.32 9.23
N VAL A 418 4.11 -13.04 9.33
CA VAL A 418 4.34 -14.30 8.62
C VAL A 418 4.46 -15.43 9.63
N SER A 419 3.93 -16.61 9.30
CA SER A 419 4.09 -17.78 10.16
C SER A 419 5.55 -18.20 10.16
N ALA A 420 6.15 -18.28 11.34
CA ALA A 420 7.57 -18.59 11.49
C ALA A 420 7.85 -19.41 12.75
N GLN A 421 9.01 -20.07 12.74
CA GLN A 421 9.66 -20.58 13.93
C GLN A 421 10.87 -19.70 14.23
N VAL A 422 11.03 -19.30 15.48
CA VAL A 422 12.17 -18.48 15.92
C VAL A 422 12.93 -19.23 17.00
N LEU A 423 14.26 -19.25 16.90
CA LEU A 423 15.17 -19.80 17.90
C LEU A 423 16.00 -18.66 18.49
N PRO A 424 15.55 -18.04 19.59
CA PRO A 424 16.36 -17.08 20.31
C PRO A 424 17.57 -17.77 20.98
N PRO A 425 18.68 -17.05 21.20
CA PRO A 425 19.86 -17.59 21.87
C PRO A 425 19.53 -18.14 23.25
N GLY A 426 19.93 -19.39 23.51
CA GLY A 426 19.72 -20.05 24.81
C GLY A 426 18.28 -20.52 25.08
N LEU A 427 17.36 -20.35 24.12
CA LEU A 427 15.99 -20.84 24.21
C LEU A 427 15.74 -21.95 23.16
N GLY A 428 14.60 -22.63 23.25
CA GLY A 428 14.13 -23.57 22.23
C GLY A 428 13.38 -22.86 21.09
N TRP A 429 13.06 -23.60 20.02
CA TRP A 429 12.22 -23.11 18.93
C TRP A 429 10.85 -22.68 19.44
N GLN A 430 10.44 -21.48 19.05
CA GLN A 430 9.14 -20.88 19.36
C GLN A 430 8.37 -20.70 18.07
N GLN A 431 7.16 -21.25 17.99
CA GLN A 431 6.28 -21.06 16.85
C GLN A 431 5.38 -19.85 17.08
N GLY A 432 5.20 -19.04 16.03
CA GLY A 432 4.30 -17.90 16.10
C GLY A 432 4.25 -17.11 14.79
N SER A 433 3.68 -15.91 14.88
CA SER A 433 3.68 -14.94 13.79
C SER A 433 4.82 -13.94 14.00
N LEU A 434 5.75 -13.88 13.06
CA LEU A 434 6.83 -12.91 13.03
C LEU A 434 6.36 -11.62 12.35
N TYR A 435 6.52 -10.49 13.04
CA TYR A 435 6.16 -9.17 12.53
C TYR A 435 7.38 -8.28 12.38
N LEU A 436 7.46 -7.54 11.27
CA LEU A 436 8.24 -6.31 11.16
C LEU A 436 7.41 -5.17 11.73
N ARG A 437 7.90 -4.54 12.80
CA ARG A 437 7.23 -3.42 13.45
C ARG A 437 7.97 -2.11 13.13
N PRO A 438 7.50 -1.35 12.12
CA PRO A 438 8.04 -0.04 11.82
C PRO A 438 7.70 1.00 12.89
N LEU A 439 8.70 1.80 13.23
CA LEU A 439 8.66 2.82 14.26
C LEU A 439 9.04 4.17 13.63
N MET A 440 8.29 5.20 13.95
CA MET A 440 8.66 6.59 13.67
C MET A 440 9.04 7.26 14.98
N GLN A 441 10.28 7.73 15.07
CA GLN A 441 10.78 8.49 16.19
C GLN A 441 10.80 9.97 15.83
N LEU A 442 10.11 10.79 16.61
CA LEU A 442 10.14 12.25 16.49
C LEU A 442 10.93 12.80 17.68
N THR A 443 12.04 13.48 17.43
CA THR A 443 12.90 14.04 18.48
C THR A 443 13.04 15.54 18.33
N THR A 444 12.78 16.28 19.41
CA THR A 444 13.04 17.72 19.54
C THR A 444 14.04 17.94 20.69
N PRO A 445 14.59 19.15 20.89
CA PRO A 445 15.46 19.44 22.03
C PRO A 445 14.85 19.15 23.41
N HIS A 446 13.52 19.04 23.50
CA HIS A 446 12.80 18.91 24.77
C HIS A 446 12.15 17.54 24.97
N ARG A 447 11.85 16.81 23.89
CA ARG A 447 11.08 15.57 24.00
C ARG A 447 11.35 14.64 22.82
N SER A 448 11.21 13.34 23.08
CA SER A 448 11.17 12.32 22.04
C SER A 448 9.86 11.53 22.13
N TRP A 449 9.34 11.17 20.96
CA TRP A 449 8.13 10.37 20.80
C TRP A 449 8.44 9.18 19.90
N ILE A 450 7.93 8.01 20.25
CA ILE A 450 8.01 6.80 19.42
C ILE A 450 6.60 6.45 19.00
N LEU A 451 6.35 6.40 17.69
CA LEU A 451 5.07 6.01 17.12
C LEU A 451 5.21 4.66 16.43
N ASP A 452 4.37 3.71 16.81
CA ASP A 452 4.21 2.44 16.10
C ASP A 452 3.43 2.68 14.80
N LEU A 453 4.13 2.63 13.67
CA LEU A 453 3.53 2.85 12.36
C LEU A 453 2.54 1.74 12.00
N SER A 454 2.61 0.54 12.57
CA SER A 454 1.64 -0.53 12.28
C SER A 454 0.27 -0.29 12.90
N ARG A 455 0.22 0.46 14.02
CA ARG A 455 -1.01 0.65 14.80
C ARG A 455 -1.43 2.12 14.95
N GLY A 456 -0.61 3.06 14.50
CA GLY A 456 -0.80 4.49 14.75
C GLY A 456 -0.76 4.84 16.23
N ARG A 457 -0.04 4.07 17.07
CA ARG A 457 -0.03 4.22 18.53
C ARG A 457 1.27 4.80 19.03
N LEU A 458 1.17 5.75 19.96
CA LEU A 458 2.33 6.25 20.69
C LEU A 458 2.82 5.18 21.68
N LEU A 459 4.12 4.92 21.69
CA LEU A 459 4.77 4.00 22.60
C LEU A 459 5.52 4.79 23.68
N PRO A 460 5.42 4.37 24.96
CA PRO A 460 6.19 4.99 26.04
C PRO A 460 7.69 4.63 25.93
N THR A 461 7.99 3.45 25.40
CA THR A 461 9.34 2.91 25.22
C THR A 461 9.40 2.06 23.96
N SER A 462 10.61 1.81 23.45
CA SER A 462 10.81 0.87 22.35
C SER A 462 10.27 -0.53 22.70
N PRO A 463 9.65 -1.23 21.72
CA PRO A 463 9.14 -2.58 21.93
C PRO A 463 10.27 -3.59 22.18
N LEU A 464 9.92 -4.71 22.83
CA LEU A 464 10.86 -5.82 23.04
C LEU A 464 11.13 -6.52 21.70
N ALA A 465 12.25 -6.20 21.08
CA ALA A 465 12.71 -6.80 19.84
C ALA A 465 13.29 -8.20 20.05
N LEU A 466 13.21 -9.04 19.02
CA LEU A 466 13.99 -10.28 18.96
C LEU A 466 15.49 -9.96 18.89
N PRO A 467 16.36 -10.79 19.52
CA PRO A 467 17.81 -10.66 19.38
C PRO A 467 18.26 -10.78 17.93
N THR A 468 19.30 -10.05 17.54
CA THR A 468 19.81 -10.01 16.16
C THR A 468 20.32 -11.36 15.66
N ASP A 469 20.81 -12.20 16.55
CA ASP A 469 21.32 -13.56 16.31
C ASP A 469 20.25 -14.65 16.45
N ALA A 470 19.00 -14.30 16.74
CA ALA A 470 17.90 -15.27 16.73
C ALA A 470 17.71 -15.82 15.30
N ALA A 471 17.69 -17.15 15.17
CA ALA A 471 17.41 -17.80 13.89
C ALA A 471 15.89 -17.81 13.64
N VAL A 472 15.50 -17.63 12.39
CA VAL A 472 14.13 -17.50 11.93
C VAL A 472 13.94 -18.44 10.74
N ASP A 473 12.97 -19.32 10.85
CA ASP A 473 12.53 -20.20 9.76
C ASP A 473 11.10 -19.83 9.36
N ILE A 474 10.93 -19.28 8.15
CA ILE A 474 9.65 -18.84 7.60
C ILE A 474 9.20 -19.90 6.59
N ALA A 475 8.05 -20.54 6.85
CA ALA A 475 7.62 -21.70 6.08
C ALA A 475 7.17 -21.36 4.65
N ASP A 476 6.75 -20.12 4.42
CA ASP A 476 6.15 -19.68 3.17
C ASP A 476 7.19 -19.15 2.17
N ALA A 477 6.95 -19.34 0.87
CA ALA A 477 7.72 -18.64 -0.17
C ALA A 477 7.50 -17.11 -0.06
N PRO A 478 8.49 -16.25 -0.38
CA PRO A 478 9.78 -16.51 -1.05
C PRO A 478 10.95 -16.76 -0.08
N TRP A 479 10.70 -16.96 1.20
CA TRP A 479 11.72 -17.03 2.25
C TRP A 479 12.45 -18.38 2.17
N ARG A 480 13.57 -18.43 1.41
CA ARG A 480 14.37 -19.65 1.27
C ARG A 480 15.51 -19.67 2.29
N ASN A 481 15.59 -20.78 3.03
CA ASN A 481 16.53 -21.05 4.13
C ASN A 481 16.23 -20.28 5.42
N PRO A 482 16.60 -20.85 6.58
CA PRO A 482 16.61 -20.12 7.84
C PRO A 482 17.51 -18.88 7.73
N LEU A 483 17.02 -17.76 8.24
CA LEU A 483 17.69 -16.47 8.28
C LEU A 483 17.89 -16.06 9.73
N THR A 484 18.85 -15.19 10.03
CA THR A 484 18.87 -14.51 11.33
C THR A 484 18.02 -13.24 11.30
N VAL A 485 17.69 -12.70 12.47
CA VAL A 485 17.06 -11.37 12.56
C VAL A 485 17.95 -10.29 11.93
N ALA A 486 19.27 -10.39 12.05
CA ALA A 486 20.22 -9.50 11.36
C ALA A 486 20.16 -9.64 9.83
N ASP A 487 20.02 -10.87 9.31
CA ASP A 487 19.84 -11.08 7.87
C ASP A 487 18.52 -10.45 7.40
N LEU A 488 17.43 -10.61 8.17
CA LEU A 488 16.16 -9.96 7.86
C LEU A 488 16.28 -8.43 7.85
N ASP A 489 16.99 -7.83 8.81
CA ASP A 489 17.24 -6.39 8.84
C ASP A 489 17.98 -5.92 7.58
N ALA A 490 19.06 -6.61 7.21
CA ALA A 490 19.83 -6.31 6.00
C ALA A 490 19.01 -6.50 4.70
N LEU A 491 18.08 -7.47 4.68
CA LEU A 491 17.16 -7.66 3.56
C LEU A 491 16.19 -6.48 3.43
N ILE A 492 15.62 -5.99 4.54
CA ILE A 492 14.73 -4.82 4.56
C ILE A 492 15.49 -3.57 4.12
N ASP A 493 16.70 -3.36 4.63
CA ASP A 493 17.55 -2.23 4.22
C ASP A 493 17.85 -2.23 2.73
N ARG A 494 18.16 -3.40 2.17
CA ARG A 494 18.41 -3.51 0.74
C ARG A 494 17.14 -3.23 -0.07
N ASP A 495 16.00 -3.76 0.36
CA ASP A 495 14.72 -3.55 -0.33
C ASP A 495 14.34 -2.05 -0.31
N LEU A 496 14.51 -1.36 0.83
CA LEU A 496 14.28 0.08 0.94
C LEU A 496 15.31 0.89 0.16
N GLY A 497 16.59 0.56 0.26
CA GLY A 497 17.66 1.26 -0.45
C GLY A 497 17.53 1.16 -1.97
N THR A 498 16.95 0.06 -2.47
CA THR A 498 16.71 -0.15 -3.91
C THR A 498 15.41 0.51 -4.36
N SER A 499 14.32 0.34 -3.60
CA SER A 499 12.97 0.71 -4.06
C SER A 499 12.49 2.08 -3.59
N THR A 500 12.99 2.57 -2.46
CA THR A 500 12.60 3.84 -1.82
C THR A 500 13.79 4.49 -1.06
N PRO A 501 14.92 4.81 -1.72
CA PRO A 501 16.14 5.30 -1.08
C PRO A 501 15.96 6.52 -0.18
N ALA A 502 15.07 7.46 -0.53
CA ALA A 502 14.76 8.60 0.33
C ALA A 502 14.11 8.18 1.66
N ILE A 503 13.27 7.15 1.66
CA ILE A 503 12.68 6.58 2.88
C ILE A 503 13.75 5.83 3.68
N ALA A 504 14.66 5.11 3.01
CA ALA A 504 15.81 4.49 3.67
C ALA A 504 16.70 5.54 4.37
N ALA A 505 16.91 6.70 3.74
CA ALA A 505 17.69 7.80 4.32
C ALA A 505 17.10 8.35 5.62
N MET A 506 15.78 8.21 5.84
CA MET A 506 15.14 8.61 7.10
C MET A 506 15.64 7.81 8.32
N ARG A 507 16.32 6.67 8.13
CA ARG A 507 17.01 5.97 9.24
C ARG A 507 18.12 6.79 9.87
N GLN A 508 18.69 7.76 9.14
CA GLN A 508 19.77 8.62 9.62
C GLN A 508 19.25 9.87 10.34
N GLY A 509 17.93 10.07 10.36
CA GLY A 509 17.27 11.25 10.91
C GLY A 509 17.13 12.35 9.88
N THR A 510 15.89 12.68 9.51
CA THR A 510 15.57 13.77 8.59
C THR A 510 15.17 15.02 9.37
N PRO A 511 15.77 16.19 9.11
CA PRO A 511 15.39 17.45 9.72
C PRO A 511 13.93 17.83 9.46
N ILE A 512 13.23 18.24 10.52
CA ILE A 512 11.83 18.66 10.47
C ILE A 512 11.59 19.90 11.32
N HIS A 513 10.49 20.57 11.02
CA HIS A 513 9.85 21.57 11.86
C HIS A 513 8.51 21.02 12.38
N LEU A 514 8.32 21.01 13.70
CA LEU A 514 7.11 20.58 14.36
C LEU A 514 6.31 21.81 14.84
N HIS A 515 5.09 21.97 14.34
CA HIS A 515 4.19 23.06 14.68
C HIS A 515 3.11 22.54 15.63
N ARG A 516 3.07 23.08 16.86
CA ARG A 516 2.11 22.68 17.88
C ARG A 516 0.83 23.50 17.75
N LEU A 517 -0.34 22.85 17.85
CA LEU A 517 -1.63 23.54 17.83
C LEU A 517 -1.87 24.39 19.08
N ASP A 518 -1.36 23.95 20.23
CA ASP A 518 -1.77 24.48 21.54
C ASP A 518 -0.79 25.47 22.18
N ALA A 519 0.28 25.88 21.50
CA ALA A 519 1.37 26.61 22.14
C ALA A 519 1.68 27.97 21.50
N ASP A 520 1.76 29.00 22.34
CA ASP A 520 2.41 30.30 22.07
C ASP A 520 3.88 30.15 21.61
N SER A 521 4.47 28.95 21.80
CA SER A 521 5.78 28.57 21.29
C SER A 521 5.62 27.95 19.90
N GLY A 522 5.86 28.79 18.89
CA GLY A 522 5.84 28.42 17.48
C GLY A 522 6.78 27.27 17.11
N CYS A 523 6.74 26.95 15.81
CA CYS A 523 7.62 26.04 15.06
C CYS A 523 8.90 25.62 15.80
N GLN A 524 9.02 24.34 16.14
CA GLN A 524 10.19 23.76 16.81
C GLN A 524 11.01 22.91 15.85
N ALA A 525 12.33 23.10 15.83
CA ALA A 525 13.22 22.22 15.09
C ALA A 525 13.27 20.83 15.74
N GLY A 526 13.32 19.79 14.91
CA GLY A 526 13.42 18.41 15.34
C GLY A 526 13.99 17.51 14.25
N GLN A 527 13.97 16.22 14.54
CA GLN A 527 14.36 15.15 13.61
C GLN A 527 13.30 14.06 13.61
N LEU A 528 13.00 13.53 12.42
CA LEU A 528 12.20 12.34 12.22
C LEU A 528 13.14 11.19 11.84
N THR A 529 13.15 10.12 12.63
CA THR A 529 13.91 8.91 12.33
C THR A 529 12.96 7.74 12.09
N LEU A 530 13.17 6.97 11.02
CA LEU A 530 12.51 5.69 10.82
C LEU A 530 13.38 4.56 11.36
N ASP A 531 12.77 3.68 12.14
CA ASP A 531 13.42 2.48 12.68
C ASP A 531 12.45 1.31 12.60
N TRP A 532 12.90 0.09 12.87
CA TRP A 532 12.05 -1.07 12.94
C TRP A 532 12.66 -2.18 13.77
N CYS A 533 11.80 -3.07 14.24
CA CYS A 533 12.23 -4.25 14.95
C CYS A 533 11.38 -5.46 14.59
N PHE A 534 11.91 -6.65 14.85
CA PHE A 534 11.17 -7.89 14.69
C PHE A 534 10.58 -8.34 16.02
N THR A 535 9.31 -8.72 16.02
CA THR A 535 8.61 -9.24 17.20
C THR A 535 7.91 -10.56 16.86
N LEU A 536 7.91 -11.50 17.80
CA LEU A 536 7.18 -12.77 17.66
C LEU A 536 5.91 -12.74 18.52
N GLN A 537 4.77 -13.04 17.91
CA GLN A 537 3.54 -13.34 18.63
C GLN A 537 3.33 -14.86 18.65
N THR A 538 3.59 -15.50 19.79
CA THR A 538 3.43 -16.94 19.95
C THR A 538 1.96 -17.35 19.93
N THR A 539 1.64 -18.43 19.21
CA THR A 539 0.35 -19.12 19.32
C THR A 539 0.40 -19.96 20.59
N LEU A 540 -0.34 -19.56 21.62
CA LEU A 540 -0.42 -20.29 22.90
C LEU A 540 -1.31 -21.53 22.79
#